data_AF-E3ZT02-F1
#
_entry.id   AF-E3ZT02-F1
#
_cell.length_a   1.000
_cell.length_b   1.000
_cell.length_c   1.000
_cell.angle_alpha   90.00
_cell.angle_beta   90.00
_cell.angle_gamma   90.00
#
_symmetry.space_group_name_H-M   'P 1'
#
loop_
_entity.id
_entity.type
_entity.pdbx_description
1 polymer ?
#
loop_
_entity_poly.entity_id
_entity_poly.type
_entity_poly.pdbx_seq_one_letter_code
_entity_poly.pdbx_strand_id
1 'polypeptide(L)'
;VGILGVFIHYLIPVIPFAAAFALAAALAPTDAVAVGALAEKVKVPHKVMHILEGESLINDASGLVSFQFAVLALVTGTFSFMTAGTSFVLLSLGGIALGAVMSLLKIMLMRGLRQLGIENMTSFMLMEILLPFLIFMVAEKVGVNGILAVVSGGMVHSFSYKKINPEIAQLNLLSKNTWSVIIFSLNGLVFVLLGTQLPQIMETIWSDSGIHKSMLFVYILGITVLLLGLRFLWILFFRNFEEQPKNDFASRMKNTFLYTVAGVRGTITLVSALSLPFVLGNGNAFPERDLLIFIAAGVIITTLLLANFTLPLFAAKKDITVADHTSDIVLLRDVVNQLQAYKTDENTVEMNKVLKMYNDRIFSLMKHKEVSATEKELRRLTQEWQLENTRRLVFERKIDTGVGLSLMMRLGKRLYVQTREEKYRARVRYRQMLVHGFRSFRVVPLSFEERRKERAKLQNENNQFIIQKLNELDKNEYSPEIISLYLMNFEQARFTKGAKKDSDVEKLQTAIDLASQIERETIQRYFEKGEITRKEMKVYRDNLLAIEASSQL
;
A
#
# COMPACT_ATOMS: atom_id res chain seq x y z
N VAL A 1 20.30 -24.55 9.32
CA VAL A 1 21.29 -25.20 8.43
C VAL A 1 21.83 -26.49 9.02
N GLY A 2 22.53 -26.48 10.16
CA GLY A 2 23.17 -27.67 10.75
C GLY A 2 22.24 -28.89 10.89
N ILE A 3 21.15 -28.77 11.64
CA ILE A 3 20.20 -29.88 11.89
C ILE A 3 19.63 -30.42 10.57
N LEU A 4 19.19 -29.52 9.68
CA LEU A 4 18.59 -29.89 8.40
C LEU A 4 19.60 -30.57 7.45
N GLY A 5 20.85 -30.12 7.42
CA GLY A 5 21.90 -30.71 6.59
C GLY A 5 22.27 -32.13 7.02
N VAL A 6 22.38 -32.36 8.34
CA VAL A 6 22.59 -33.70 8.89
C VAL A 6 21.41 -34.61 8.53
N PHE A 7 20.18 -34.12 8.69
CA PHE A 7 18.99 -34.87 8.31
C PHE A 7 18.95 -35.22 6.83
N ILE A 8 19.25 -34.27 5.94
CA ILE A 8 19.30 -34.50 4.49
C ILE A 8 20.33 -35.59 4.15
N HIS A 9 21.52 -35.57 4.76
CA HIS A 9 22.54 -36.59 4.53
C HIS A 9 22.07 -37.98 4.99
N TYR A 10 21.45 -38.10 6.17
CA TYR A 10 20.91 -39.38 6.63
C TYR A 10 19.73 -39.88 5.79
N LEU A 11 18.90 -38.95 5.29
CA LEU A 11 17.77 -39.28 4.44
C LEU A 11 18.22 -39.72 3.04
N ILE A 12 19.31 -39.14 2.54
CA ILE A 12 19.88 -39.43 1.21
C ILE A 12 21.40 -39.64 1.36
N PRO A 13 21.85 -40.84 1.76
CA PRO A 13 23.26 -41.10 2.07
C PRO A 13 24.23 -40.90 0.89
N VAL A 14 23.72 -40.92 -0.34
CA VAL A 14 24.49 -40.66 -1.58
C VAL A 14 24.99 -39.21 -1.63
N ILE A 15 24.30 -38.26 -0.99
CA ILE A 15 24.68 -36.85 -0.99
C ILE A 15 25.73 -36.62 0.10
N PRO A 16 26.93 -36.10 -0.20
CA PRO A 16 27.94 -35.77 0.81
C PRO A 16 27.45 -34.72 1.81
N PHE A 17 27.96 -34.75 3.05
CA PHE A 17 27.61 -33.78 4.09
C PHE A 17 27.66 -32.33 3.61
N ALA A 18 28.73 -31.92 2.92
CA ALA A 18 28.87 -30.55 2.44
C ALA A 18 27.78 -30.16 1.42
N ALA A 19 27.37 -31.07 0.54
CA ALA A 19 26.27 -30.84 -0.40
C ALA A 19 24.90 -30.79 0.32
N ALA A 20 24.71 -31.62 1.34
CA ALA A 20 23.52 -31.60 2.19
C ALA A 20 23.41 -30.30 3.00
N PHE A 21 24.53 -29.79 3.53
CA PHE A 21 24.59 -28.48 4.18
C PHE A 21 24.36 -27.33 3.20
N ALA A 22 24.85 -27.44 1.96
CA ALA A 22 24.58 -26.45 0.91
C ALA A 22 23.07 -26.40 0.62
N LEU A 23 22.42 -27.54 0.41
CA LEU A 23 20.96 -27.58 0.23
C LEU A 23 20.21 -27.02 1.45
N ALA A 24 20.61 -27.41 2.66
CA ALA A 24 20.01 -26.87 3.90
C ALA A 24 20.21 -25.35 4.04
N ALA A 25 21.33 -24.81 3.56
CA ALA A 25 21.61 -23.38 3.56
C ALA A 25 20.80 -22.64 2.49
N ALA A 26 20.62 -23.23 1.30
CA ALA A 26 19.75 -22.70 0.25
C ALA A 26 18.27 -22.67 0.68
N LEU A 27 17.83 -23.66 1.45
CA LEU A 27 16.46 -23.78 1.95
C LEU A 27 16.16 -22.92 3.20
N ALA A 28 17.20 -22.38 3.86
CA ALA A 28 17.04 -21.63 5.10
C ALA A 28 16.42 -20.23 4.92
N PRO A 29 16.81 -19.41 3.91
CA PRO A 29 16.14 -18.17 3.57
C PRO A 29 14.64 -18.33 3.35
N THR A 30 13.87 -17.34 3.77
CA THR A 30 12.43 -17.28 3.49
C THR A 30 12.09 -15.99 2.79
N ASP A 31 11.21 -16.09 1.80
CA ASP A 31 10.89 -15.04 0.86
C ASP A 31 9.59 -14.34 1.30
N ALA A 32 9.76 -13.22 2.02
CA ALA A 32 8.65 -12.38 2.43
C ALA A 32 7.92 -11.76 1.22
N VAL A 33 8.59 -11.60 0.08
CA VAL A 33 8.00 -10.99 -1.12
C VAL A 33 7.02 -11.95 -1.80
N ALA A 34 7.38 -13.24 -1.91
CA ALA A 34 6.48 -14.28 -2.39
C ALA A 34 5.19 -14.34 -1.54
N VAL A 35 5.32 -14.12 -0.23
CA VAL A 35 4.19 -14.06 0.71
C VAL A 35 3.40 -12.76 0.53
N GLY A 36 4.07 -11.63 0.28
CA GLY A 36 3.43 -10.35 -0.04
C GLY A 36 2.53 -10.43 -1.27
N ALA A 37 2.99 -11.10 -2.33
CA ALA A 37 2.18 -11.35 -3.53
C ALA A 37 0.96 -12.25 -3.26
N LEU A 38 1.06 -13.18 -2.31
CA LEU A 38 -0.06 -13.98 -1.80
C LEU A 38 -0.97 -13.17 -0.85
N ALA A 39 -0.39 -12.23 -0.10
CA ALA A 39 -1.07 -11.41 0.90
C ALA A 39 -2.02 -10.35 0.30
N GLU A 40 -1.85 -9.97 -0.98
CA GLU A 40 -2.89 -9.21 -1.69
C GLU A 40 -4.24 -9.94 -1.71
N LYS A 41 -4.22 -11.30 -1.66
CA LYS A 41 -5.41 -12.15 -1.62
C LYS A 41 -5.74 -12.65 -0.20
N VAL A 42 -4.83 -12.52 0.77
CA VAL A 42 -4.95 -13.10 2.12
C VAL A 42 -4.51 -12.12 3.20
N LYS A 43 -5.36 -11.92 4.22
CA LYS A 43 -5.15 -10.94 5.30
C LYS A 43 -4.04 -11.35 6.28
N VAL A 44 -2.79 -11.12 5.92
CA VAL A 44 -1.67 -11.21 6.86
C VAL A 44 -1.57 -9.87 7.64
N PRO A 45 -1.61 -9.87 8.99
CA PRO A 45 -1.50 -8.63 9.76
C PRO A 45 -0.22 -7.85 9.42
N HIS A 46 -0.30 -6.52 9.29
CA HIS A 46 0.87 -5.68 8.97
C HIS A 46 2.07 -5.90 9.91
N LYS A 47 1.82 -6.19 11.20
CA LYS A 47 2.89 -6.52 12.16
C LYS A 47 3.62 -7.82 11.77
N VAL A 48 2.88 -8.82 11.27
CA VAL A 48 3.45 -10.09 10.80
C VAL A 48 4.29 -9.85 9.55
N MET A 49 3.77 -9.08 8.59
CA MET A 49 4.48 -8.77 7.35
C MET A 49 5.79 -8.01 7.60
N HIS A 50 5.79 -6.98 8.43
CA HIS A 50 7.01 -6.22 8.74
C HIS A 50 8.08 -7.05 9.49
N ILE A 51 7.65 -7.94 10.39
CA ILE A 51 8.58 -8.86 11.06
C ILE A 51 9.18 -9.82 10.03
N LEU A 52 8.37 -10.39 9.14
CA LEU A 52 8.84 -11.30 8.10
C LEU A 52 9.77 -10.61 7.10
N GLU A 53 9.50 -9.36 6.70
CA GLU A 53 10.38 -8.56 5.85
C GLU A 53 11.75 -8.33 6.50
N GLY A 54 11.77 -7.95 7.78
CA GLY A 54 13.02 -7.75 8.53
C GLY A 54 13.80 -9.06 8.74
N GLU A 55 13.11 -10.15 9.03
CA GLU A 55 13.70 -11.49 9.19
C GLU A 55 14.27 -12.01 7.86
N SER A 56 13.53 -11.84 6.75
CA SER A 56 13.93 -12.24 5.39
C SER A 56 15.26 -11.59 5.01
N LEU A 57 15.43 -10.28 5.21
CA LEU A 57 16.67 -9.58 4.86
C LEU A 57 17.92 -10.16 5.55
N ILE A 58 17.82 -10.50 6.84
CA ILE A 58 18.94 -11.08 7.60
C ILE A 58 19.15 -12.55 7.23
N ASN A 59 18.06 -13.30 7.06
CA ASN A 59 18.08 -14.71 6.69
C ASN A 59 18.69 -14.93 5.30
N ASP A 60 18.38 -14.06 4.34
CA ASP A 60 18.88 -14.12 2.97
C ASP A 60 20.40 -14.04 2.93
N ALA A 61 20.96 -13.03 3.63
CA ALA A 61 22.40 -12.88 3.75
C ALA A 61 23.05 -14.05 4.51
N SER A 62 22.48 -14.46 5.65
CA SER A 62 23.04 -15.54 6.48
C SER A 62 23.00 -16.90 5.77
N GLY A 63 21.91 -17.17 5.03
CA GLY A 63 21.69 -18.40 4.28
C GLY A 63 22.65 -18.52 3.11
N LEU A 64 22.82 -17.46 2.30
CA LEU A 64 23.76 -17.53 1.18
C LEU A 64 25.21 -17.67 1.64
N VAL A 65 25.59 -17.01 2.73
CA VAL A 65 26.96 -17.18 3.23
C VAL A 65 27.21 -18.60 3.75
N SER A 66 26.22 -19.15 4.47
CA SER A 66 26.28 -20.57 4.87
C SER A 66 26.38 -21.50 3.65
N PHE A 67 25.69 -21.16 2.56
CA PHE A 67 25.75 -21.89 1.29
C PHE A 67 27.13 -21.81 0.66
N GLN A 68 27.74 -20.62 0.59
CA GLN A 68 29.10 -20.44 0.06
C GLN A 68 30.13 -21.27 0.82
N PHE A 69 30.06 -21.32 2.16
CA PHE A 69 30.96 -22.18 2.94
C PHE A 69 30.75 -23.66 2.68
N ALA A 70 29.50 -24.09 2.55
CA ALA A 70 29.18 -25.48 2.26
C ALA A 70 29.69 -25.91 0.87
N VAL A 71 29.52 -25.06 -0.15
CA VAL A 71 30.06 -25.29 -1.49
C VAL A 71 31.58 -25.25 -1.48
N LEU A 72 32.20 -24.29 -0.78
CA LEU A 72 33.65 -24.20 -0.66
C LEU A 72 34.24 -25.45 0.01
N ALA A 73 33.63 -25.93 1.09
CA ALA A 73 34.05 -27.16 1.77
C ALA A 73 33.94 -28.39 0.84
N LEU A 74 32.90 -28.45 0.01
CA LEU A 74 32.73 -29.52 -0.96
C LEU A 74 33.79 -29.46 -2.08
N VAL A 75 34.07 -28.27 -2.61
CA VAL A 75 35.03 -28.05 -3.71
C VAL A 75 36.47 -28.26 -3.26
N THR A 76 36.82 -27.81 -2.05
CA THR A 76 38.19 -27.91 -1.51
C THR A 76 38.45 -29.20 -0.76
N GLY A 77 37.40 -29.96 -0.41
CA GLY A 77 37.50 -31.21 0.35
C GLY A 77 37.98 -31.04 1.80
N THR A 78 38.25 -29.81 2.24
CA THR A 78 38.76 -29.50 3.58
C THR A 78 37.84 -28.49 4.26
N PHE A 79 37.48 -28.76 5.51
CA PHE A 79 36.67 -27.85 6.31
C PHE A 79 37.36 -27.58 7.64
N SER A 80 37.79 -26.33 7.84
CA SER A 80 38.25 -25.83 9.12
C SER A 80 37.18 -24.92 9.71
N PHE A 81 36.53 -25.35 10.78
CA PHE A 81 35.49 -24.57 11.45
C PHE A 81 36.02 -23.22 11.94
N MET A 82 37.25 -23.19 12.48
CA MET A 82 37.88 -21.97 12.98
C MET A 82 38.22 -20.99 11.84
N THR A 83 38.78 -21.50 10.75
CA THR A 83 39.13 -20.68 9.58
C THR A 83 37.87 -20.19 8.87
N ALA A 84 36.84 -21.03 8.76
CA ALA A 84 35.55 -20.64 8.19
C ALA A 84 34.85 -19.57 9.06
N GLY A 85 34.84 -19.73 10.39
CA GLY A 85 34.23 -18.77 11.31
C GLY A 85 34.96 -17.42 11.33
N THR A 86 36.29 -17.42 11.34
CA THR A 86 37.09 -16.17 11.30
C THR A 86 36.96 -15.46 9.95
N SER A 87 37.09 -16.18 8.84
CA SER A 87 36.85 -15.64 7.50
C SER A 87 35.42 -15.11 7.36
N PHE A 88 34.41 -15.81 7.90
CA PHE A 88 33.03 -15.33 7.88
C PHE A 88 32.89 -13.95 8.51
N VAL A 89 33.38 -13.79 9.74
CA VAL A 89 33.28 -12.53 10.48
C VAL A 89 34.03 -11.43 9.75
N LEU A 90 35.25 -11.71 9.27
CA LEU A 90 36.10 -10.72 8.61
C LEU A 90 35.52 -10.25 7.26
N LEU A 91 35.08 -11.19 6.42
CA LEU A 91 34.45 -10.89 5.14
C LEU A 91 33.09 -10.20 5.29
N SER A 92 32.34 -10.55 6.34
CA SER A 92 31.05 -9.92 6.65
C SER A 92 31.22 -8.49 7.16
N LEU A 93 32.13 -8.26 8.12
CA LEU A 93 32.44 -6.91 8.61
C LEU A 93 33.04 -6.05 7.50
N GLY A 94 33.91 -6.60 6.67
CA GLY A 94 34.46 -5.93 5.50
C GLY A 94 33.37 -5.51 4.51
N GLY A 95 32.41 -6.41 4.23
CA GLY A 95 31.23 -6.10 3.42
C GLY A 95 30.40 -4.96 4.02
N ILE A 96 30.05 -5.05 5.31
CA ILE A 96 29.27 -4.03 6.02
C ILE A 96 29.96 -2.66 5.95
N ALA A 97 31.26 -2.61 6.25
CA ALA A 97 32.04 -1.38 6.23
C ALA A 97 32.10 -0.78 4.82
N LEU A 98 32.39 -1.59 3.80
CA LEU A 98 32.45 -1.15 2.40
C LEU A 98 31.10 -0.63 1.92
N GLY A 99 30.01 -1.33 2.22
CA GLY A 99 28.65 -0.91 1.91
C GLY A 99 28.30 0.45 2.50
N ALA A 100 28.64 0.67 3.78
CA ALA A 100 28.43 1.93 4.45
C ALA A 100 29.24 3.07 3.81
N VAL A 101 30.52 2.84 3.51
CA VAL A 101 31.39 3.81 2.84
C VAL A 101 30.84 4.19 1.47
N MET A 102 30.46 3.21 0.64
CA MET A 102 29.92 3.45 -0.70
C MET A 102 28.60 4.24 -0.66
N SER A 103 27.74 3.95 0.31
CA SER A 103 26.50 4.71 0.51
C SER A 103 26.77 6.15 0.96
N LEU A 104 27.73 6.36 1.86
CA LEU A 104 28.19 7.71 2.24
C LEU A 104 28.76 8.48 1.05
N LEU A 105 29.59 7.84 0.22
CA LEU A 105 30.12 8.43 -1.02
C LEU A 105 28.99 8.84 -1.96
N LYS A 106 27.95 8.00 -2.13
CA LYS A 106 26.76 8.34 -2.91
C LYS A 106 26.05 9.57 -2.35
N ILE A 107 25.88 9.65 -1.03
CA ILE A 107 25.25 10.81 -0.38
C ILE A 107 26.08 12.08 -0.62
N MET A 108 27.41 12.00 -0.53
CA MET A 108 28.31 13.12 -0.81
C MET A 108 28.23 13.56 -2.27
N LEU A 109 28.25 12.61 -3.21
CA LEU A 109 28.13 12.87 -4.63
C LEU A 109 26.80 13.56 -4.97
N MET A 110 25.68 13.04 -4.43
CA MET A 110 24.35 13.63 -4.65
C MET A 110 24.22 15.03 -4.06
N ARG A 111 24.84 15.29 -2.89
CA ARG A 111 24.91 16.65 -2.33
C ARG A 111 25.71 17.59 -3.23
N GLY A 112 26.82 17.12 -3.80
CA GLY A 112 27.63 17.90 -4.74
C GLY A 112 26.88 18.22 -6.04
N LEU A 113 26.19 17.23 -6.63
CA LEU A 113 25.38 17.42 -7.83
C LEU A 113 24.25 18.44 -7.61
N ARG A 114 23.61 18.40 -6.43
CA ARG A 114 22.60 19.39 -6.04
C ARG A 114 23.17 20.81 -5.97
N GLN A 115 24.39 20.97 -5.44
CA GLN A 115 25.07 22.28 -5.41
C GLN A 115 25.40 22.82 -6.80
N LEU A 116 25.57 21.94 -7.79
CA LEU A 116 25.82 22.30 -9.19
C LEU A 116 24.54 22.57 -9.99
N GLY A 117 23.36 22.53 -9.36
CA GLY A 117 22.07 22.73 -10.03
C GLY A 117 21.62 21.56 -10.91
N ILE A 118 22.29 20.41 -10.80
CA ILE A 118 21.95 19.18 -11.54
C ILE A 118 20.99 18.37 -10.65
N GLU A 119 19.74 18.84 -10.53
CA GLU A 119 18.69 18.18 -9.75
C GLU A 119 17.58 17.69 -10.67
N ASN A 120 17.77 16.50 -11.25
CA ASN A 120 16.76 15.83 -12.06
C ASN A 120 16.36 14.50 -11.41
N MET A 121 15.05 14.28 -11.26
CA MET A 121 14.48 13.04 -10.70
C MET A 121 15.02 11.78 -11.39
N THR A 122 15.27 11.85 -12.70
CA THR A 122 15.84 10.75 -13.49
C THR A 122 17.23 10.35 -13.00
N SER A 123 18.12 11.30 -12.72
CA SER A 123 19.47 11.03 -12.24
C SER A 123 19.48 10.39 -10.86
N PHE A 124 18.55 10.83 -9.99
CA PHE A 124 18.34 10.22 -8.68
C PHE A 124 17.92 8.76 -8.79
N MET A 125 16.88 8.48 -9.59
CA MET A 125 16.36 7.12 -9.79
C MET A 125 17.40 6.20 -10.45
N LEU A 126 18.13 6.69 -11.46
CA LEU A 126 19.21 5.93 -12.11
C LEU A 126 20.30 5.55 -11.10
N MET A 127 20.78 6.50 -10.29
CA MET A 127 21.77 6.21 -9.25
C MET A 127 21.22 5.25 -8.19
N GLU A 128 19.95 5.36 -7.83
CA GLU A 128 19.33 4.47 -6.88
C GLU A 128 19.24 3.02 -7.39
N ILE A 129 18.90 2.83 -8.67
CA ILE A 129 18.86 1.51 -9.31
C ILE A 129 20.26 0.93 -9.51
N LEU A 130 21.25 1.76 -9.89
CA LEU A 130 22.61 1.30 -10.18
C LEU A 130 23.46 1.03 -8.92
N LEU A 131 23.18 1.73 -7.82
CA LEU A 131 24.01 1.67 -6.62
C LEU A 131 24.17 0.25 -6.04
N PRO A 132 23.11 -0.57 -5.90
CA PRO A 132 23.24 -1.96 -5.43
C PRO A 132 24.22 -2.78 -6.28
N PHE A 133 24.15 -2.67 -7.60
CA PHE A 133 25.05 -3.38 -8.51
C PHE A 133 26.50 -2.91 -8.35
N LEU A 134 26.69 -1.59 -8.22
CA LEU A 134 28.01 -1.01 -8.08
C LEU A 134 28.65 -1.41 -6.74
N ILE A 135 27.90 -1.37 -5.64
CA ILE A 135 28.36 -1.85 -4.32
C ILE A 135 28.74 -3.33 -4.40
N PHE A 136 27.88 -4.16 -4.98
CA PHE A 136 28.11 -5.60 -5.13
C PHE A 136 29.39 -5.89 -5.93
N MET A 137 29.55 -5.28 -7.11
CA MET A 137 30.72 -5.50 -7.96
C MET A 137 32.03 -5.06 -7.29
N VAL A 138 32.02 -3.94 -6.57
CA VAL A 138 33.21 -3.46 -5.84
C VAL A 138 33.54 -4.41 -4.69
N ALA A 139 32.54 -4.83 -3.93
CA ALA A 139 32.72 -5.77 -2.82
C ALA A 139 33.31 -7.11 -3.28
N GLU A 140 32.78 -7.69 -4.36
CA GLU A 140 33.29 -8.94 -4.96
C GLU A 140 34.74 -8.79 -5.45
N LYS A 141 35.10 -7.64 -6.06
CA LYS A 141 36.49 -7.37 -6.46
C LYS A 141 37.46 -7.23 -5.29
N VAL A 142 37.01 -6.65 -4.17
CA VAL A 142 37.78 -6.55 -2.93
C VAL A 142 37.82 -7.91 -2.20
N GLY A 143 36.98 -8.86 -2.60
CA GLY A 143 36.88 -10.18 -2.00
C GLY A 143 36.14 -10.17 -0.67
N VAL A 144 35.28 -9.18 -0.40
CA VAL A 144 34.40 -9.13 0.78
C VAL A 144 32.97 -9.53 0.40
N ASN A 145 32.11 -9.74 1.39
CA ASN A 145 30.74 -10.17 1.13
C ASN A 145 29.91 -9.08 0.40
N GLY A 146 29.63 -9.30 -0.89
CA GLY A 146 28.89 -8.35 -1.72
C GLY A 146 27.46 -8.10 -1.30
N ILE A 147 26.76 -9.10 -0.79
CA ILE A 147 25.36 -8.94 -0.38
C ILE A 147 25.25 -8.14 0.91
N LEU A 148 26.07 -8.46 1.90
CA LEU A 148 26.12 -7.67 3.14
C LEU A 148 26.57 -6.23 2.88
N ALA A 149 27.44 -6.01 1.89
CA ALA A 149 27.78 -4.67 1.44
C ALA A 149 26.55 -3.93 0.87
N VAL A 150 25.76 -4.55 0.00
CA VAL A 150 24.53 -3.94 -0.54
C VAL A 150 23.51 -3.66 0.56
N VAL A 151 23.28 -4.61 1.46
CA VAL A 151 22.34 -4.45 2.59
C VAL A 151 22.77 -3.31 3.51
N SER A 152 24.04 -3.27 3.91
CA SER A 152 24.59 -2.17 4.71
C SER A 152 24.47 -0.83 4.00
N GLY A 153 24.79 -0.79 2.71
CA GLY A 153 24.66 0.42 1.89
C GLY A 153 23.22 0.92 1.78
N GLY A 154 22.26 0.01 1.59
CA GLY A 154 20.82 0.30 1.61
C GLY A 154 20.33 0.79 2.97
N MET A 155 20.84 0.23 4.07
CA MET A 155 20.49 0.66 5.43
C MET A 155 20.99 2.09 5.72
N VAL A 156 22.24 2.39 5.39
CA VAL A 156 22.81 3.75 5.49
C VAL A 156 22.05 4.74 4.60
N HIS A 157 21.65 4.29 3.41
CA HIS A 157 20.84 5.08 2.50
C HIS A 157 19.47 5.41 3.12
N SER A 158 18.80 4.42 3.73
CA SER A 158 17.50 4.57 4.41
C SER A 158 17.56 5.59 5.56
N PHE A 159 18.67 5.64 6.31
CA PHE A 159 18.82 6.61 7.41
C PHE A 159 18.98 8.07 6.95
N SER A 160 19.40 8.30 5.71
CA SER A 160 19.65 9.65 5.19
C SER A 160 18.37 10.43 4.87
N TYR A 161 17.21 9.76 4.88
CA TYR A 161 15.89 10.33 4.58
C TYR A 161 15.20 11.03 5.76
N LYS A 162 15.86 11.18 6.91
CA LYS A 162 15.26 11.74 8.13
C LYS A 162 14.98 13.25 8.13
N LYS A 163 15.38 13.99 7.08
CA LYS A 163 14.97 15.40 6.91
C LYS A 163 13.81 15.47 5.91
N ILE A 164 12.64 15.79 6.43
CA ILE A 164 11.38 15.86 5.69
C ILE A 164 11.41 17.14 4.83
N ASN A 165 11.75 17.00 3.55
CA ASN A 165 11.55 18.02 2.51
C ASN A 165 10.47 17.48 1.54
N PRO A 166 9.51 18.29 1.06
CA PRO A 166 8.46 17.82 0.14
C PRO A 166 8.99 17.11 -1.11
N GLU A 167 10.10 17.58 -1.68
CA GLU A 167 10.79 16.94 -2.82
C GLU A 167 11.26 15.51 -2.50
N ILE A 168 11.70 15.27 -1.27
CA ILE A 168 12.18 13.95 -0.84
C ILE A 168 10.99 12.98 -0.71
N ALA A 169 9.80 13.46 -0.37
CA ALA A 169 8.59 12.64 -0.30
C ALA A 169 8.14 12.15 -1.70
N GLN A 170 8.21 13.02 -2.72
CA GLN A 170 7.92 12.64 -4.11
C GLN A 170 8.91 11.58 -4.61
N LEU A 171 10.21 11.77 -4.35
CA LEU A 171 11.24 10.79 -4.68
C LEU A 171 11.01 9.44 -3.99
N ASN A 172 10.57 9.45 -2.72
CA ASN A 172 10.26 8.22 -1.99
C ASN A 172 9.06 7.47 -2.57
N LEU A 173 8.00 8.18 -2.97
CA LEU A 173 6.83 7.56 -3.59
C LEU A 173 7.20 6.93 -4.94
N LEU A 174 7.97 7.65 -5.75
CA LEU A 174 8.46 7.16 -7.03
C LEU A 174 9.38 5.94 -6.85
N SER A 175 10.38 6.04 -5.97
CA SER A 175 11.30 4.95 -5.61
C SER A 175 10.52 3.70 -5.19
N LYS A 176 9.58 3.84 -4.25
CA LYS A 176 8.76 2.71 -3.77
C LYS A 176 8.00 2.02 -4.91
N ASN A 177 7.37 2.79 -5.79
CA ASN A 177 6.61 2.25 -6.92
C ASN A 177 7.54 1.57 -7.94
N THR A 178 8.68 2.18 -8.26
CA THR A 178 9.67 1.60 -9.17
C THR A 178 10.26 0.30 -8.62
N TRP A 179 10.66 0.27 -7.35
CA TRP A 179 11.15 -0.94 -6.70
C TRP A 179 10.08 -2.03 -6.66
N SER A 180 8.82 -1.69 -6.42
CA SER A 180 7.72 -2.66 -6.46
C SER A 180 7.62 -3.35 -7.83
N VAL A 181 7.74 -2.60 -8.93
CA VAL A 181 7.72 -3.17 -10.29
C VAL A 181 8.96 -4.02 -10.54
N ILE A 182 10.15 -3.54 -10.20
CA ILE A 182 11.42 -4.27 -10.40
C ILE A 182 11.42 -5.59 -9.63
N ILE A 183 11.06 -5.55 -8.34
CA ILE A 183 11.02 -6.73 -7.47
C ILE A 183 9.99 -7.74 -7.99
N PHE A 184 8.81 -7.26 -8.41
CA PHE A 184 7.79 -8.13 -9.00
C PHE A 184 8.28 -8.81 -10.28
N SER A 185 8.91 -8.04 -11.19
CA SER A 185 9.46 -8.58 -12.44
C SER A 185 10.61 -9.56 -12.21
N LEU A 186 11.53 -9.26 -11.30
CA LEU A 186 12.67 -10.14 -10.98
C LEU A 186 12.20 -11.45 -10.34
N ASN A 187 11.28 -11.38 -9.37
CA ASN A 187 10.70 -12.59 -8.77
C ASN A 187 9.92 -13.39 -9.82
N GLY A 188 9.11 -12.72 -10.65
CA GLY A 188 8.42 -13.36 -11.76
C GLY A 188 9.38 -14.09 -12.71
N LEU A 189 10.51 -13.47 -13.07
CA LEU A 189 11.54 -14.08 -13.90
C LEU A 189 12.12 -15.34 -13.25
N VAL A 190 12.43 -15.31 -11.95
CA VAL A 190 12.98 -16.48 -11.24
C VAL A 190 11.97 -17.63 -11.19
N PHE A 191 10.68 -17.35 -11.00
CA PHE A 191 9.64 -18.38 -11.08
C PHE A 191 9.42 -18.92 -12.50
N VAL A 192 9.57 -18.08 -13.52
CA VAL A 192 9.55 -18.55 -14.92
C VAL A 192 10.74 -19.48 -15.17
N LEU A 193 11.94 -19.11 -14.74
CA LEU A 193 13.13 -19.97 -14.84
C LEU A 193 12.92 -21.31 -14.15
N LEU A 194 12.37 -21.31 -12.91
CA LEU A 194 11.97 -22.53 -12.21
C LEU A 194 11.07 -23.40 -13.09
N GLY A 195 9.98 -22.81 -13.62
CA GLY A 195 8.99 -23.51 -14.42
C GLY A 195 9.56 -24.09 -15.71
N THR A 196 10.54 -23.40 -16.33
CA THR A 196 11.20 -23.89 -17.55
C THR A 196 12.21 -25.01 -17.29
N GLN A 197 12.88 -25.03 -16.13
CA GLN A 197 13.89 -26.04 -15.82
C GLN A 197 13.29 -27.30 -15.20
N LEU A 198 12.14 -27.19 -14.52
CA LEU A 198 11.51 -28.30 -13.83
C LEU A 198 11.24 -29.54 -14.73
N PRO A 199 10.75 -29.41 -15.97
CA PRO A 199 10.51 -30.57 -16.84
C PRO A 199 11.80 -31.33 -17.18
N GLN A 200 12.87 -30.62 -17.50
CA GLN A 200 14.16 -31.22 -17.85
C GLN A 200 14.76 -31.97 -16.65
N ILE A 201 14.76 -31.34 -15.47
CA ILE A 201 15.23 -31.97 -14.22
C ILE A 201 14.38 -33.20 -13.90
N MET A 202 13.07 -33.12 -14.14
CA MET A 202 12.17 -34.25 -13.92
C MET A 202 12.46 -35.42 -14.86
N GLU A 203 12.72 -35.16 -16.13
CA GLU A 203 13.08 -36.20 -17.10
C GLU A 203 14.37 -36.91 -16.71
N THR A 204 15.42 -36.16 -16.33
CA THR A 204 16.70 -36.73 -15.89
C THR A 204 16.52 -37.65 -14.68
N ILE A 205 15.79 -37.21 -13.66
CA ILE A 205 15.55 -38.00 -12.44
C ILE A 205 14.63 -39.19 -12.70
N TRP A 206 13.67 -39.07 -13.61
CA TRP A 206 12.74 -40.16 -13.94
C TRP A 206 13.37 -41.24 -14.81
N SER A 207 14.40 -40.88 -15.57
CA SER A 207 15.22 -41.76 -16.41
C SER A 207 16.29 -42.51 -15.62
N ASP A 208 16.72 -41.98 -14.46
CA ASP A 208 17.64 -42.66 -13.57
C ASP A 208 16.92 -43.80 -12.82
N SER A 209 17.46 -45.01 -12.93
CA SER A 209 16.85 -46.24 -12.43
C SER A 209 17.23 -46.57 -10.98
N GLY A 210 18.15 -45.81 -10.38
CA GLY A 210 18.68 -46.06 -9.05
C GLY A 210 17.81 -45.59 -7.88
N ILE A 211 16.91 -44.62 -8.07
CA ILE A 211 16.09 -44.04 -6.99
C ILE A 211 14.61 -44.42 -7.21
N HIS A 212 13.99 -45.06 -6.22
CA HIS A 212 12.55 -45.32 -6.26
C HIS A 212 11.75 -44.02 -6.33
N LYS A 213 10.92 -43.85 -7.35
CA LYS A 213 10.18 -42.61 -7.64
C LYS A 213 9.30 -42.12 -6.48
N SER A 214 8.79 -43.05 -5.66
CA SER A 214 8.04 -42.74 -4.44
C SER A 214 8.90 -42.12 -3.33
N MET A 215 10.19 -42.47 -3.25
CA MET A 215 11.13 -41.89 -2.27
C MET A 215 11.36 -40.40 -2.50
N LEU A 216 11.29 -39.91 -3.74
CA LEU A 216 11.46 -38.49 -4.05
C LEU A 216 10.42 -37.61 -3.34
N PHE A 217 9.16 -38.05 -3.32
CA PHE A 217 8.11 -37.37 -2.57
C PHE A 217 8.36 -37.41 -1.06
N VAL A 218 8.88 -38.53 -0.55
CA VAL A 218 9.27 -38.67 0.87
C VAL A 218 10.40 -37.71 1.21
N TYR A 219 11.39 -37.53 0.32
CA TYR A 219 12.48 -36.57 0.51
C TYR A 219 11.96 -35.14 0.61
N ILE A 220 11.16 -34.69 -0.37
CA ILE A 220 10.59 -33.35 -0.39
C ILE A 220 9.71 -33.11 0.84
N LEU A 221 8.82 -34.04 1.16
CA LEU A 221 7.89 -33.92 2.29
C LEU A 221 8.65 -33.95 3.62
N GLY A 222 9.58 -34.88 3.80
CA GLY A 222 10.37 -35.03 5.02
C GLY A 222 11.22 -33.79 5.30
N ILE A 223 11.89 -33.27 4.27
CA ILE A 223 12.67 -32.03 4.36
C ILE A 223 11.74 -30.84 4.68
N THR A 224 10.59 -30.74 4.00
CA THR A 224 9.63 -29.65 4.24
C THR A 224 9.07 -29.69 5.67
N VAL A 225 8.66 -30.86 6.15
CA VAL A 225 8.11 -31.05 7.50
C VAL A 225 9.16 -30.72 8.56
N LEU A 226 10.38 -31.23 8.42
CA LEU A 226 11.44 -30.92 9.38
C LEU A 226 11.76 -29.42 9.38
N LEU A 227 11.85 -28.80 8.21
CA LEU A 227 12.17 -27.39 8.07
C LEU A 227 11.09 -26.51 8.72
N LEU A 228 9.81 -26.77 8.43
CA LEU A 228 8.68 -26.09 9.06
C LEU A 228 8.63 -26.37 10.57
N GLY A 229 8.90 -27.60 11.00
CA GLY A 229 8.94 -27.99 12.41
C GLY A 229 10.03 -27.27 13.18
N LEU A 230 11.24 -27.20 12.63
CA LEU A 230 12.36 -26.44 13.23
C LEU A 230 12.01 -24.96 13.35
N ARG A 231 11.42 -24.36 12.31
CA ARG A 231 10.95 -22.96 12.36
C ARG A 231 9.87 -22.77 13.42
N PHE A 232 8.88 -23.66 13.49
CA PHE A 232 7.80 -23.61 14.48
C PHE A 232 8.35 -23.66 15.92
N LEU A 233 9.25 -24.61 16.18
CA LEU A 233 9.89 -24.78 17.49
C LEU A 233 10.73 -23.56 17.86
N TRP A 234 11.49 -23.02 16.90
CA TRP A 234 12.31 -21.84 17.13
C TRP A 234 11.47 -20.60 17.48
N ILE A 235 10.40 -20.35 16.71
CA ILE A 235 9.48 -19.24 16.99
C ILE A 235 8.77 -19.45 18.33
N LEU A 236 8.34 -20.67 18.64
CA LEU A 236 7.70 -20.98 19.91
C LEU A 236 8.62 -20.73 21.10
N PHE A 237 9.89 -21.13 20.99
CA PHE A 237 10.91 -20.97 22.02
C PHE A 237 11.29 -19.50 22.24
N PHE A 238 11.67 -18.76 21.19
CA PHE A 238 12.12 -17.37 21.34
C PHE A 238 10.98 -16.42 21.74
N ARG A 239 9.73 -16.77 21.44
CA ARG A 239 8.57 -15.99 21.85
C ARG A 239 8.19 -16.14 23.33
N ASN A 240 8.80 -17.07 24.08
CA ASN A 240 8.70 -17.08 25.55
C ASN A 240 9.30 -15.82 26.20
N PHE A 241 10.15 -15.07 25.48
CA PHE A 241 10.84 -13.88 25.98
C PHE A 241 10.12 -12.57 25.62
N GLU A 242 8.95 -12.60 24.98
CA GLU A 242 8.14 -11.40 24.69
C GLU A 242 7.30 -11.02 25.94
N GLU A 243 7.47 -9.81 26.47
CA GLU A 243 6.93 -9.29 27.74
C GLU A 243 5.38 -9.17 27.85
N GLN A 244 4.59 -9.84 27.00
CA GLN A 244 3.13 -9.77 27.06
C GLN A 244 2.49 -11.12 27.43
N PRO A 245 2.26 -11.37 28.74
CA PRO A 245 1.82 -12.67 29.25
C PRO A 245 0.29 -12.90 29.15
N LYS A 246 -0.45 -12.07 28.39
CA LYS A 246 -1.93 -12.08 28.38
C LYS A 246 -2.59 -12.82 27.21
N ASN A 247 -1.84 -13.50 26.34
CA ASN A 247 -2.43 -14.29 25.25
C ASN A 247 -2.64 -15.74 25.67
N ASP A 248 -3.88 -16.24 25.52
CA ASP A 248 -4.22 -17.66 25.66
C ASP A 248 -3.26 -18.55 24.87
N PHE A 249 -2.92 -19.72 25.44
CA PHE A 249 -2.04 -20.71 24.81
C PHE A 249 -2.49 -21.09 23.39
N ALA A 250 -3.80 -21.18 23.16
CA ALA A 250 -4.39 -21.44 21.84
C ALA A 250 -4.11 -20.32 20.83
N SER A 251 -4.24 -19.05 21.24
CA SER A 251 -3.92 -17.89 20.40
C SER A 251 -2.42 -17.83 20.07
N ARG A 252 -1.58 -18.22 21.04
CA ARG A 252 -0.15 -18.33 20.85
C ARG A 252 0.22 -19.38 19.80
N MET A 253 -0.31 -20.60 19.92
CA MET A 253 -0.09 -21.68 18.96
C MET A 253 -0.55 -21.31 17.56
N LYS A 254 -1.75 -20.71 17.43
CA LYS A 254 -2.29 -20.24 16.16
C LYS A 254 -1.38 -19.19 15.51
N ASN A 255 -0.91 -18.22 16.27
CA ASN A 255 -0.04 -17.17 15.74
C ASN A 255 1.33 -17.74 15.33
N THR A 256 1.94 -18.61 16.14
CA THR A 256 3.21 -19.27 15.79
C THR A 256 3.06 -20.11 14.52
N PHE A 257 1.94 -20.82 14.38
CA PHE A 257 1.63 -21.56 13.17
C PHE A 257 1.52 -20.63 11.95
N LEU A 258 0.80 -19.51 12.08
CA LEU A 258 0.71 -18.49 11.03
C LEU A 258 2.09 -17.95 10.61
N TYR A 259 2.96 -17.61 11.56
CA TYR A 259 4.33 -17.15 11.25
C TYR A 259 5.18 -18.23 10.57
N THR A 260 4.97 -19.50 10.93
CA THR A 260 5.72 -20.62 10.36
C THR A 260 5.31 -20.86 8.90
N VAL A 261 4.01 -20.90 8.66
CA VAL A 261 3.41 -21.12 7.34
C VAL A 261 3.63 -19.92 6.42
N ALA A 262 3.62 -18.71 6.97
CA ALA A 262 3.92 -17.49 6.22
C ALA A 262 5.41 -17.36 5.84
N GLY A 263 6.31 -18.18 6.38
CA GLY A 263 7.71 -18.20 5.94
C GLY A 263 7.89 -19.06 4.69
N VAL A 264 7.44 -18.60 3.52
CA VAL A 264 7.53 -19.35 2.26
C VAL A 264 8.96 -19.32 1.72
N ARG A 265 9.40 -20.35 0.96
CA ARG A 265 10.67 -20.33 0.23
C ARG A 265 10.43 -19.83 -1.18
N GLY A 266 11.37 -19.06 -1.72
CA GLY A 266 11.19 -18.44 -3.01
C GLY A 266 12.51 -18.27 -3.76
N THR A 267 12.70 -17.07 -4.29
CA THR A 267 13.69 -16.77 -5.32
C THR A 267 15.13 -17.13 -4.92
N ILE A 268 15.53 -16.81 -3.69
CA ILE A 268 16.91 -16.97 -3.21
C ILE A 268 17.30 -18.45 -3.07
N THR A 269 16.36 -19.29 -2.64
CA THR A 269 16.55 -20.74 -2.59
C THR A 269 16.85 -21.29 -3.98
N LEU A 270 16.10 -20.87 -4.99
CA LEU A 270 16.29 -21.33 -6.35
C LEU A 270 17.64 -20.85 -6.91
N VAL A 271 17.93 -19.55 -6.81
CA VAL A 271 19.19 -18.99 -7.31
C VAL A 271 20.39 -19.67 -6.65
N SER A 272 20.32 -19.96 -5.34
CA SER A 272 21.36 -20.70 -4.63
C SER A 272 21.52 -22.11 -5.19
N ALA A 273 20.43 -22.86 -5.37
CA ALA A 273 20.47 -24.20 -5.92
C ALA A 273 21.05 -24.24 -7.35
N LEU A 274 20.68 -23.27 -8.20
CA LEU A 274 21.19 -23.16 -9.57
C LEU A 274 22.66 -22.75 -9.64
N SER A 275 23.14 -22.03 -8.62
CA SER A 275 24.54 -21.61 -8.48
C SER A 275 25.46 -22.73 -8.04
N LEU A 276 24.95 -23.94 -7.77
CA LEU A 276 25.79 -25.11 -7.54
C LEU A 276 26.68 -25.37 -8.77
N PRO A 277 28.00 -25.48 -8.59
CA PRO A 277 28.93 -25.64 -9.71
C PRO A 277 28.68 -26.97 -10.42
N PHE A 278 28.95 -27.01 -11.72
CA PHE A 278 28.83 -28.25 -12.51
C PHE A 278 29.96 -29.23 -12.21
N VAL A 279 31.13 -28.71 -11.84
CA VAL A 279 32.37 -29.46 -11.67
C VAL A 279 33.02 -29.06 -10.34
N LEU A 280 33.54 -30.04 -9.62
CA LEU A 280 34.32 -29.88 -8.40
C LEU A 280 35.75 -29.42 -8.71
N GLY A 281 36.49 -28.94 -7.70
CA GLY A 281 37.88 -28.47 -7.87
C GLY A 281 38.86 -29.55 -8.34
N ASN A 282 38.47 -30.82 -8.25
CA ASN A 282 39.22 -31.99 -8.74
C ASN A 282 38.85 -32.42 -10.17
N GLY A 283 37.97 -31.69 -10.86
CA GLY A 283 37.52 -31.99 -12.23
C GLY A 283 36.36 -32.98 -12.35
N ASN A 284 35.88 -33.55 -11.24
CA ASN A 284 34.74 -34.47 -11.25
C ASN A 284 33.41 -33.73 -11.31
N ALA A 285 32.38 -34.36 -11.89
CA ALA A 285 31.02 -33.83 -11.89
C ALA A 285 30.49 -33.63 -10.45
N PHE A 286 29.69 -32.59 -10.25
CA PHE A 286 29.09 -32.33 -8.95
C PHE A 286 28.12 -33.46 -8.56
N PRO A 287 28.26 -34.05 -7.36
CA PRO A 287 27.48 -35.21 -6.94
C PRO A 287 26.01 -34.84 -6.81
N GLU A 288 25.14 -35.55 -7.54
CA GLU A 288 23.68 -35.46 -7.41
C GLU A 288 23.12 -34.02 -7.54
N ARG A 289 23.76 -33.18 -8.37
CA ARG A 289 23.38 -31.75 -8.53
C ARG A 289 21.90 -31.60 -8.91
N ASP A 290 21.44 -32.38 -9.88
CA ASP A 290 20.07 -32.25 -10.39
C ASP A 290 19.04 -32.73 -9.35
N LEU A 291 19.39 -33.73 -8.53
CA LEU A 291 18.59 -34.16 -7.38
C LEU A 291 18.47 -33.04 -6.33
N LEU A 292 19.55 -32.31 -6.04
CA LEU A 292 19.50 -31.18 -5.09
C LEU A 292 18.61 -30.05 -5.60
N ILE A 293 18.73 -29.70 -6.88
CA ILE A 293 17.88 -28.66 -7.50
C ILE A 293 16.42 -29.12 -7.51
N PHE A 294 16.17 -30.39 -7.81
CA PHE A 294 14.83 -30.96 -7.75
C PHE A 294 14.19 -30.89 -6.37
N ILE A 295 14.94 -31.28 -5.33
CA ILE A 295 14.46 -31.18 -3.94
C ILE A 295 14.20 -29.72 -3.58
N ALA A 296 15.10 -28.80 -3.94
CA ALA A 296 14.91 -27.37 -3.69
C ALA A 296 13.63 -26.84 -4.36
N ALA A 297 13.42 -27.16 -5.63
CA ALA A 297 12.21 -26.81 -6.38
C ALA A 297 10.94 -27.42 -5.76
N GLY A 298 11.00 -28.70 -5.38
CA GLY A 298 9.92 -29.41 -4.72
C GLY A 298 9.52 -28.77 -3.39
N VAL A 299 10.50 -28.38 -2.56
CA VAL A 299 10.26 -27.68 -1.29
C VAL A 299 9.68 -26.28 -1.53
N ILE A 300 10.16 -25.53 -2.52
CA ILE A 300 9.58 -24.23 -2.91
C ILE A 300 8.09 -24.40 -3.26
N ILE A 301 7.77 -25.32 -4.19
CA ILE A 301 6.40 -25.57 -4.64
C ILE A 301 5.52 -26.04 -3.48
N THR A 302 6.00 -26.99 -2.67
CA THR A 302 5.24 -27.53 -1.53
C THR A 302 4.95 -26.44 -0.50
N THR A 303 5.94 -25.60 -0.18
CA THR A 303 5.75 -24.51 0.79
C THR A 303 4.86 -23.38 0.27
N LEU A 304 4.95 -23.04 -1.02
CA LEU A 304 4.04 -22.08 -1.68
C LEU A 304 2.60 -22.58 -1.67
N LEU A 305 2.36 -23.83 -2.07
CA LEU A 305 1.03 -24.42 -2.07
C LEU A 305 0.47 -24.48 -0.65
N LEU A 306 1.28 -24.96 0.30
CA LEU A 306 0.88 -25.05 1.71
C LEU A 306 0.50 -23.67 2.25
N ALA A 307 1.28 -22.63 1.98
CA ALA A 307 0.93 -21.27 2.39
C ALA A 307 -0.33 -20.74 1.69
N ASN A 308 -0.48 -20.96 0.38
CA ASN A 308 -1.62 -20.49 -0.38
C ASN A 308 -2.96 -21.10 0.10
N PHE A 309 -2.97 -22.36 0.52
CA PHE A 309 -4.18 -22.99 1.06
C PHE A 309 -4.38 -22.75 2.55
N THR A 310 -3.30 -22.73 3.33
CA THR A 310 -3.39 -22.67 4.80
C THR A 310 -3.57 -21.24 5.30
N LEU A 311 -2.88 -20.24 4.74
CA LEU A 311 -2.99 -18.86 5.22
C LEU A 311 -4.43 -18.32 5.14
N PRO A 312 -5.21 -18.48 4.05
CA PRO A 312 -6.59 -17.99 4.00
C PRO A 312 -7.54 -18.67 4.99
N LEU A 313 -7.28 -19.94 5.36
CA LEU A 313 -8.12 -20.69 6.30
C LEU A 313 -7.90 -20.22 7.75
N PHE A 314 -6.67 -19.86 8.10
CA PHE A 314 -6.29 -19.48 9.47
C PHE A 314 -6.17 -17.97 9.70
N ALA A 315 -5.97 -17.18 8.64
CA ALA A 315 -6.09 -15.73 8.66
C ALA A 315 -7.56 -15.37 8.88
N ALA A 316 -7.83 -14.53 9.87
CA ALA A 316 -9.20 -14.19 10.27
C ALA A 316 -10.01 -13.66 9.07
N LYS A 317 -11.23 -14.19 8.89
CA LYS A 317 -12.24 -13.61 8.00
C LYS A 317 -12.45 -12.15 8.38
N LYS A 318 -12.65 -11.30 7.37
CA LYS A 318 -12.99 -9.87 7.53
C LYS A 318 -14.29 -9.76 8.32
N ASP A 319 -14.21 -9.66 9.63
CA ASP A 319 -14.97 -8.61 10.27
C ASP A 319 -14.25 -7.33 9.91
N ILE A 320 -14.97 -6.46 9.24
CA ILE A 320 -14.63 -5.04 9.21
C ILE A 320 -14.90 -4.57 10.64
N THR A 321 -14.03 -4.93 11.58
CA THR A 321 -13.75 -4.01 12.67
C THR A 321 -13.08 -2.85 11.97
N VAL A 322 -13.93 -1.94 11.47
CA VAL A 322 -13.63 -0.55 11.20
C VAL A 322 -12.66 -0.20 12.30
N ALA A 323 -11.37 0.02 11.97
CA ALA A 323 -10.51 0.74 12.89
C ALA A 323 -11.36 1.94 13.31
N ASP A 324 -11.61 2.10 14.60
CA ASP A 324 -12.61 3.03 15.09
C ASP A 324 -12.14 4.44 14.73
N HIS A 325 -12.42 4.86 13.48
CA HIS A 325 -12.04 6.15 12.91
C HIS A 325 -12.82 7.25 13.61
N THR A 326 -13.61 6.94 14.63
CA THR A 326 -14.21 7.89 15.55
C THR A 326 -13.16 8.87 16.06
N SER A 327 -11.96 8.42 16.45
CA SER A 327 -10.87 9.32 16.86
C SER A 327 -10.37 10.19 15.70
N ASP A 328 -10.19 9.63 14.51
CA ASP A 328 -9.76 10.36 13.30
C ASP A 328 -10.79 11.43 12.90
N ILE A 329 -12.07 11.07 12.96
CA ILE A 329 -13.20 11.91 12.61
C ILE A 329 -13.32 13.04 13.63
N VAL A 330 -13.19 12.77 14.93
CA VAL A 330 -13.22 13.79 15.98
C VAL A 330 -12.06 14.78 15.83
N LEU A 331 -10.86 14.30 15.54
CA LEU A 331 -9.69 15.15 15.29
C LEU A 331 -9.93 16.06 14.07
N LEU A 332 -10.36 15.50 12.94
CA LEU A 332 -10.61 16.27 11.73
C LEU A 332 -11.78 17.25 11.88
N ARG A 333 -12.79 16.91 12.70
CA ARG A 333 -13.88 17.83 13.07
C ARG A 333 -13.35 19.04 13.83
N ASP A 334 -12.43 18.84 14.78
CA ASP A 334 -11.81 19.95 15.51
C ASP A 334 -11.03 20.87 14.55
N VAL A 335 -10.32 20.30 13.58
CA VAL A 335 -9.63 21.05 12.52
C VAL A 335 -10.62 21.86 11.67
N VAL A 336 -11.72 21.25 11.21
CA VAL A 336 -12.76 21.94 10.42
C VAL A 336 -13.40 23.08 11.21
N ASN A 337 -13.70 22.88 12.50
CA ASN A 337 -14.27 23.91 13.35
C ASN A 337 -13.31 25.08 13.55
N GLN A 338 -12.02 24.81 13.77
CA GLN A 338 -11.00 25.85 13.86
C GLN A 338 -10.87 26.59 12.52
N LEU A 339 -10.86 25.89 11.38
CA LEU A 339 -10.81 26.51 10.05
C LEU A 339 -12.00 27.43 9.76
N GLN A 340 -13.20 27.07 10.20
CA GLN A 340 -14.38 27.93 10.07
C GLN A 340 -14.21 29.26 10.80
N ALA A 341 -13.50 29.30 11.94
CA ALA A 341 -13.23 30.54 12.66
C ALA A 341 -12.28 31.50 11.92
N TYR A 342 -11.45 30.97 11.01
CA TYR A 342 -10.54 31.77 10.17
C TYR A 342 -11.18 32.21 8.83
N LYS A 343 -12.45 31.90 8.58
CA LYS A 343 -13.17 32.30 7.37
C LYS A 343 -13.56 33.79 7.46
N THR A 344 -13.09 34.59 6.50
CA THR A 344 -13.39 36.01 6.31
C THR A 344 -14.05 36.26 4.95
N ASP A 345 -14.65 37.42 4.75
CA ASP A 345 -15.28 37.78 3.46
C ASP A 345 -14.27 37.81 2.30
N GLU A 346 -12.99 38.06 2.59
CA GLU A 346 -11.91 38.11 1.58
C GLU A 346 -11.35 36.73 1.19
N ASN A 347 -11.37 35.74 2.09
CA ASN A 347 -10.79 34.39 1.86
C ASN A 347 -11.85 33.29 1.65
N THR A 348 -13.12 33.67 1.49
CA THR A 348 -14.25 32.74 1.50
C THR A 348 -14.15 31.68 0.41
N VAL A 349 -13.62 31.99 -0.77
CA VAL A 349 -13.54 31.05 -1.89
C VAL A 349 -12.48 29.97 -1.64
N GLU A 350 -11.30 30.39 -1.21
CA GLU A 350 -10.15 29.53 -0.87
C GLU A 350 -10.47 28.68 0.36
N MET A 351 -10.99 29.30 1.42
CA MET A 351 -11.36 28.60 2.65
C MET A 351 -12.47 27.56 2.38
N ASN A 352 -13.45 27.86 1.53
CA ASN A 352 -14.46 26.88 1.13
C ASN A 352 -13.87 25.69 0.35
N LYS A 353 -12.79 25.88 -0.44
CA LYS A 353 -12.10 24.77 -1.11
C LYS A 353 -11.38 23.87 -0.09
N VAL A 354 -10.69 24.48 0.87
CA VAL A 354 -9.98 23.77 1.94
C VAL A 354 -10.96 23.01 2.84
N LEU A 355 -12.03 23.67 3.31
CA LEU A 355 -13.07 23.05 4.11
C LEU A 355 -13.73 21.87 3.38
N LYS A 356 -13.92 21.97 2.06
CA LYS A 356 -14.42 20.87 1.24
C LYS A 356 -13.46 19.67 1.24
N MET A 357 -12.15 19.92 1.04
CA MET A 357 -11.12 18.87 1.10
C MET A 357 -11.15 18.10 2.43
N TYR A 358 -11.27 18.81 3.55
CA TYR A 358 -11.35 18.19 4.88
C TYR A 358 -12.67 17.44 5.11
N ASN A 359 -13.80 17.98 4.65
CA ASN A 359 -15.08 17.29 4.73
C ASN A 359 -15.12 16.02 3.86
N ASP A 360 -14.52 16.04 2.67
CA ASP A 360 -14.40 14.86 1.81
C ASP A 360 -13.54 13.77 2.49
N ARG A 361 -12.47 14.17 3.20
CA ARG A 361 -11.64 13.26 4.01
C ARG A 361 -12.43 12.66 5.18
N ILE A 362 -13.17 13.47 5.94
CA ILE A 362 -14.07 12.98 7.00
C ILE A 362 -15.08 12.00 6.42
N PHE A 363 -15.69 12.33 5.28
CA PHE A 363 -16.69 11.49 4.62
C PHE A 363 -16.12 10.14 4.19
N SER A 364 -14.87 10.10 3.68
CA SER A 364 -14.19 8.86 3.34
C SER A 364 -13.94 7.93 4.55
N LEU A 365 -13.87 8.52 5.76
CA LEU A 365 -13.62 7.79 7.01
C LEU A 365 -14.92 7.35 7.70
N MET A 366 -16.06 7.98 7.39
CA MET A 366 -17.37 7.62 7.93
C MET A 366 -17.89 6.29 7.34
N LYS A 367 -18.66 5.52 8.12
CA LYS A 367 -19.19 4.20 7.72
C LYS A 367 -20.03 4.28 6.43
N HIS A 368 -19.53 3.66 5.35
CA HIS A 368 -20.16 3.68 4.01
C HIS A 368 -21.67 3.37 3.95
N LYS A 369 -22.22 2.56 4.87
CA LYS A 369 -23.65 2.15 4.82
C LYS A 369 -24.61 3.23 5.33
N GLU A 370 -24.31 3.86 6.46
CA GLU A 370 -25.17 4.90 7.06
C GLU A 370 -25.07 6.20 6.24
N VAL A 371 -23.85 6.58 5.88
CA VAL A 371 -23.56 7.78 5.07
C VAL A 371 -24.26 7.73 3.71
N SER A 372 -24.27 6.56 3.05
CA SER A 372 -24.93 6.41 1.74
C SER A 372 -26.45 6.56 1.81
N ALA A 373 -27.08 6.21 2.94
CA ALA A 373 -28.52 6.38 3.14
C ALA A 373 -28.86 7.87 3.34
N THR A 374 -28.15 8.55 4.23
CA THR A 374 -28.34 9.98 4.52
C THR A 374 -28.05 10.85 3.30
N GLU A 375 -26.99 10.54 2.54
CA GLU A 375 -26.65 11.30 1.32
C GLU A 375 -27.71 11.13 0.22
N LYS A 376 -28.26 9.92 0.04
CA LYS A 376 -29.36 9.67 -0.90
C LYS A 376 -30.60 10.49 -0.54
N GLU A 377 -30.89 10.58 0.76
CA GLU A 377 -32.02 11.33 1.27
C GLU A 377 -31.84 12.84 1.09
N LEU A 378 -30.68 13.38 1.44
CA LEU A 378 -30.38 14.81 1.26
C LEU A 378 -30.36 15.21 -0.23
N ARG A 379 -29.85 14.33 -1.09
CA ARG A 379 -29.92 14.50 -2.55
C ARG A 379 -31.35 14.51 -3.07
N ARG A 380 -32.24 13.68 -2.49
CA ARG A 380 -33.66 13.66 -2.82
C ARG A 380 -34.32 14.97 -2.40
N LEU A 381 -34.13 15.40 -1.15
CA LEU A 381 -34.70 16.63 -0.60
C LEU A 381 -34.28 17.88 -1.39
N THR A 382 -32.99 18.02 -1.69
CA THR A 382 -32.50 19.16 -2.48
C THR A 382 -33.10 19.22 -3.89
N GLN A 383 -33.36 18.07 -4.53
CA GLN A 383 -34.07 18.02 -5.81
C GLN A 383 -35.56 18.35 -5.70
N GLU A 384 -36.19 17.98 -4.58
CA GLU A 384 -37.59 18.33 -4.29
C GLU A 384 -37.75 19.83 -4.05
N TRP A 385 -36.89 20.44 -3.23
CA TRP A 385 -36.87 21.88 -3.00
C TRP A 385 -36.58 22.66 -4.29
N GLN A 386 -35.66 22.15 -5.13
CA GLN A 386 -35.40 22.76 -6.44
C GLN A 386 -36.63 22.70 -7.36
N LEU A 387 -37.36 21.58 -7.34
CA LEU A 387 -38.59 21.41 -8.13
C LEU A 387 -39.70 22.34 -7.62
N GLU A 388 -39.85 22.45 -6.30
CA GLU A 388 -40.82 23.31 -5.62
C GLU A 388 -40.57 24.79 -5.95
N ASN A 389 -39.34 25.26 -5.74
CA ASN A 389 -39.00 26.65 -6.00
C ASN A 389 -39.07 27.00 -7.50
N THR A 390 -38.65 26.09 -8.38
CA THR A 390 -38.82 26.28 -9.84
C THR A 390 -40.30 26.40 -10.21
N ARG A 391 -41.17 25.59 -9.61
CA ARG A 391 -42.62 25.66 -9.83
C ARG A 391 -43.18 27.01 -9.37
N ARG A 392 -42.75 27.48 -8.19
CA ARG A 392 -43.13 28.77 -7.62
C ARG A 392 -42.70 29.93 -8.53
N LEU A 393 -41.44 29.95 -8.97
CA LEU A 393 -40.89 31.02 -9.83
C LEU A 393 -41.58 31.12 -11.20
N VAL A 394 -41.96 29.98 -11.79
CA VAL A 394 -42.73 29.95 -13.04
C VAL A 394 -44.15 30.47 -12.82
N PHE A 395 -44.80 30.11 -11.70
CA PHE A 395 -46.13 30.58 -11.35
C PHE A 395 -46.18 32.09 -11.08
N GLU A 396 -45.17 32.60 -10.35
CA GLU A 396 -44.98 34.03 -10.06
C GLU A 396 -44.49 34.82 -11.29
N ARG A 397 -44.31 34.19 -12.45
CA ARG A 397 -43.79 34.79 -13.70
C ARG A 397 -42.41 35.45 -13.57
N LYS A 398 -41.59 34.99 -12.63
CA LYS A 398 -40.23 35.50 -12.40
C LYS A 398 -39.18 34.91 -13.35
N ILE A 399 -39.48 33.76 -13.95
CA ILE A 399 -38.63 32.99 -14.86
C ILE A 399 -39.44 32.56 -16.09
N ASP A 400 -38.78 32.48 -17.25
CA ASP A 400 -39.40 31.95 -18.47
C ASP A 400 -39.99 30.55 -18.29
N THR A 401 -41.18 30.36 -18.87
CA THR A 401 -41.94 29.12 -18.74
C THR A 401 -41.24 27.95 -19.44
N GLY A 402 -40.60 28.18 -20.59
CA GLY A 402 -39.86 27.14 -21.31
C GLY A 402 -38.62 26.67 -20.56
N VAL A 403 -37.86 27.62 -19.99
CA VAL A 403 -36.67 27.31 -19.17
C VAL A 403 -37.05 26.56 -17.89
N GLY A 404 -38.08 27.03 -17.18
CA GLY A 404 -38.58 26.37 -15.97
C GLY A 404 -39.12 24.96 -16.24
N LEU A 405 -39.96 24.78 -17.26
CA LEU A 405 -40.51 23.47 -17.64
C LEU A 405 -39.40 22.46 -17.99
N SER A 406 -38.37 22.89 -18.73
CA SER A 406 -37.24 22.03 -19.08
C SER A 406 -36.49 21.51 -17.84
N LEU A 407 -36.32 22.34 -16.81
CA LEU A 407 -35.70 21.91 -15.56
C LEU A 407 -36.63 20.98 -14.76
N MET A 408 -37.92 21.33 -14.65
CA MET A 408 -38.92 20.52 -13.94
C MET A 408 -39.06 19.11 -14.56
N MET A 409 -39.04 18.99 -15.89
CA MET A 409 -39.09 17.69 -16.56
C MET A 409 -37.86 16.83 -16.23
N ARG A 410 -36.67 17.43 -16.22
CA ARG A 410 -35.40 16.73 -15.93
C ARG A 410 -35.34 16.27 -14.47
N LEU A 411 -35.62 17.16 -13.52
CA LEU A 411 -35.65 16.83 -12.09
C LEU A 411 -36.72 15.79 -11.79
N GLY A 412 -37.90 15.99 -12.36
CA GLY A 412 -39.01 15.12 -12.18
C GLY A 412 -38.82 13.70 -12.71
N LYS A 413 -38.06 13.51 -13.80
CA LYS A 413 -37.67 12.18 -14.29
C LYS A 413 -36.69 11.51 -13.34
N ARG A 414 -35.72 12.26 -12.80
CA ARG A 414 -34.73 11.76 -11.82
C ARG A 414 -35.41 11.30 -10.53
N LEU A 415 -36.27 12.13 -9.96
CA LEU A 415 -37.04 11.80 -8.74
C LEU A 415 -37.91 10.55 -8.92
N TYR A 416 -38.58 10.39 -10.07
CA TYR A 416 -39.36 9.18 -10.35
C TYR A 416 -38.51 7.90 -10.40
N VAL A 417 -37.32 7.97 -10.99
CA VAL A 417 -36.39 6.83 -11.05
C VAL A 417 -35.89 6.47 -9.64
N GLN A 418 -35.70 7.47 -8.78
CA GLN A 418 -35.20 7.30 -7.42
C GLN A 418 -36.27 6.80 -6.44
N THR A 419 -37.46 7.39 -6.42
CA THR A 419 -38.49 7.10 -5.41
C THR A 419 -39.59 6.16 -5.89
N ARG A 420 -39.76 6.02 -7.22
CA ARG A 420 -40.88 5.31 -7.86
C ARG A 420 -42.28 5.84 -7.51
N GLU A 421 -42.38 6.99 -6.86
CA GLU A 421 -43.66 7.59 -6.46
C GLU A 421 -44.45 8.14 -7.66
N GLU A 422 -45.77 7.92 -7.66
CA GLU A 422 -46.62 8.32 -8.78
C GLU A 422 -46.69 9.84 -9.00
N LYS A 423 -46.51 10.65 -7.94
CA LYS A 423 -46.47 12.12 -8.03
C LYS A 423 -45.37 12.64 -8.98
N TYR A 424 -44.30 11.87 -9.19
CA TYR A 424 -43.21 12.23 -10.10
C TYR A 424 -43.34 11.62 -11.52
N ARG A 425 -44.42 10.89 -11.80
CA ARG A 425 -44.65 10.31 -13.12
C ARG A 425 -45.00 11.42 -14.13
N ALA A 426 -44.39 11.36 -15.32
CA ALA A 426 -44.53 12.40 -16.35
C ALA A 426 -46.00 12.71 -16.72
N ARG A 427 -46.88 11.69 -16.76
CA ARG A 427 -48.30 11.83 -17.09
C ARG A 427 -49.10 12.59 -16.02
N VAL A 428 -48.78 12.41 -14.73
CA VAL A 428 -49.46 13.09 -13.61
C VAL A 428 -49.10 14.58 -13.58
N ARG A 429 -47.85 14.94 -13.91
CA ARG A 429 -47.40 16.33 -14.02
C ARG A 429 -48.02 17.09 -15.20
N TYR A 430 -48.12 16.46 -16.36
CA TYR A 430 -48.78 17.08 -17.54
C TYR A 430 -50.25 17.40 -17.21
N ARG A 431 -50.93 16.51 -16.47
CA ARG A 431 -52.30 16.70 -16.00
C ARG A 431 -52.41 17.83 -14.97
N GLN A 432 -51.51 17.90 -13.99
CA GLN A 432 -51.50 18.98 -12.99
C GLN A 432 -51.23 20.36 -13.60
N MET A 433 -50.33 20.45 -14.60
CA MET A 433 -50.07 21.68 -15.35
C MET A 433 -51.31 22.14 -16.12
N LEU A 434 -51.98 21.23 -16.82
CA LEU A 434 -53.22 21.55 -17.57
C LEU A 434 -54.38 22.01 -16.67
N VAL A 435 -54.48 21.48 -15.44
CA VAL A 435 -55.55 21.80 -14.49
C VAL A 435 -55.32 23.14 -13.76
N HIS A 436 -54.08 23.53 -13.47
CA HIS A 436 -53.75 24.76 -12.72
C HIS A 436 -53.56 26.01 -13.63
N GLY A 437 -54.18 26.05 -14.80
CA GLY A 437 -54.21 27.26 -15.63
C GLY A 437 -52.98 27.53 -16.51
N PHE A 438 -52.14 26.53 -16.81
CA PHE A 438 -51.05 26.70 -17.79
C PHE A 438 -51.51 26.92 -19.25
N ARG A 439 -52.83 26.90 -19.53
CA ARG A 439 -53.40 27.07 -20.88
C ARG A 439 -53.13 28.45 -21.51
N SER A 440 -52.70 29.46 -20.75
CA SER A 440 -52.46 30.83 -21.25
C SER A 440 -50.98 31.23 -21.37
N PHE A 441 -50.02 30.34 -21.11
CA PHE A 441 -48.60 30.67 -21.19
C PHE A 441 -48.06 30.53 -22.63
N ARG A 442 -47.87 31.67 -23.31
CA ARG A 442 -47.09 31.72 -24.56
C ARG A 442 -45.63 31.42 -24.22
N VAL A 443 -45.09 30.31 -24.74
CA VAL A 443 -43.64 30.08 -24.77
C VAL A 443 -43.06 31.02 -25.82
N VAL A 444 -42.44 32.10 -25.39
CA VAL A 444 -41.74 33.02 -26.29
C VAL A 444 -40.39 32.39 -26.67
N PRO A 445 -40.04 32.29 -27.96
CA PRO A 445 -38.74 31.78 -28.36
C PRO A 445 -37.64 32.78 -27.95
N LEU A 446 -36.95 32.50 -26.84
CA LEU A 446 -35.81 33.27 -26.37
C LEU A 446 -34.57 33.03 -27.24
N SER A 447 -33.77 34.08 -27.45
CA SER A 447 -32.42 33.99 -28.02
C SER A 447 -31.51 33.11 -27.15
N PHE A 448 -30.43 32.58 -27.73
CA PHE A 448 -29.47 31.73 -27.01
C PHE A 448 -28.89 32.44 -25.77
N GLU A 449 -28.58 33.74 -25.89
CA GLU A 449 -28.06 34.53 -24.77
C GLU A 449 -29.09 34.77 -23.67
N GLU A 450 -30.33 35.11 -24.05
CA GLU A 450 -31.43 35.32 -23.10
C GLU A 450 -31.77 34.04 -22.35
N ARG A 451 -31.82 32.90 -23.06
CA ARG A 451 -32.01 31.59 -22.46
C ARG A 451 -30.88 31.24 -21.49
N ARG A 452 -29.64 31.64 -21.78
CA ARG A 452 -28.48 31.46 -20.89
C ARG A 452 -28.60 32.33 -19.63
N LYS A 453 -29.03 33.58 -19.77
CA LYS A 453 -29.28 34.51 -18.65
C LYS A 453 -30.41 34.00 -17.75
N GLU A 454 -31.54 33.60 -18.32
CA GLU A 454 -32.68 33.03 -17.60
C GLU A 454 -32.31 31.73 -16.86
N ARG A 455 -31.52 30.84 -17.47
CA ARG A 455 -31.00 29.64 -16.79
C ARG A 455 -30.10 29.98 -15.61
N ALA A 456 -29.23 30.97 -15.76
CA ALA A 456 -28.34 31.41 -14.68
C ALA A 456 -29.14 32.04 -13.53
N LYS A 457 -30.15 32.85 -13.84
CA LYS A 457 -31.07 33.44 -12.85
C LYS A 457 -31.83 32.35 -12.10
N LEU A 458 -32.44 31.40 -12.81
CA LEU A 458 -33.13 30.25 -12.22
C LEU A 458 -32.21 29.40 -11.33
N GLN A 459 -30.95 29.21 -11.74
CA GLN A 459 -29.97 28.48 -10.94
C GLN A 459 -29.63 29.23 -9.65
N ASN A 460 -29.43 30.55 -9.70
CA ASN A 460 -29.12 31.35 -8.52
C ASN A 460 -30.26 31.37 -7.50
N GLU A 461 -31.49 31.62 -7.96
CA GLU A 461 -32.69 31.62 -7.11
C GLU A 461 -32.93 30.25 -6.45
N ASN A 462 -32.73 29.16 -7.19
CA ASN A 462 -32.82 27.82 -6.63
C ASN A 462 -31.72 27.52 -5.61
N ASN A 463 -30.48 27.94 -5.88
CA ASN A 463 -29.38 27.77 -4.93
C ASN A 463 -29.64 28.53 -3.63
N GLN A 464 -30.15 29.77 -3.70
CA GLN A 464 -30.51 30.55 -2.51
C GLN A 464 -31.60 29.86 -1.69
N PHE A 465 -32.66 29.37 -2.34
CA PHE A 465 -33.74 28.66 -1.67
C PHE A 465 -33.24 27.36 -1.00
N ILE A 466 -32.37 26.61 -1.67
CA ILE A 466 -31.80 25.37 -1.12
C ILE A 466 -30.88 25.68 0.06
N ILE A 467 -30.05 26.73 0.00
CA ILE A 467 -29.20 27.14 1.12
C ILE A 467 -30.05 27.50 2.33
N GLN A 468 -31.14 28.25 2.14
CA GLN A 468 -32.07 28.57 3.21
C GLN A 468 -32.65 27.28 3.84
N LYS A 469 -33.12 26.35 3.02
CA LYS A 469 -33.68 25.07 3.49
C LYS A 469 -32.66 24.17 4.19
N LEU A 470 -31.42 24.14 3.71
CA LEU A 470 -30.32 23.41 4.34
C LEU A 470 -29.97 23.98 5.72
N ASN A 471 -30.06 25.30 5.90
CA ASN A 471 -29.84 25.96 7.20
C ASN A 471 -31.01 25.74 8.19
N GLU A 472 -32.21 25.45 7.70
CA GLU A 472 -33.42 25.17 8.50
C GLU A 472 -33.49 23.70 8.99
N LEU A 473 -32.63 22.79 8.47
CA LEU A 473 -32.60 21.38 8.89
C LEU A 473 -32.13 21.23 10.34
N ASP A 474 -32.73 20.28 11.07
CA ASP A 474 -32.27 19.93 12.42
C ASP A 474 -30.88 19.29 12.37
N LYS A 475 -29.93 19.90 13.09
CA LYS A 475 -28.54 19.43 13.22
C LYS A 475 -28.42 18.11 13.99
N ASN A 476 -29.50 17.65 14.64
CA ASN A 476 -29.55 16.37 15.34
C ASN A 476 -29.95 15.20 14.41
N GLU A 477 -30.69 15.46 13.33
CA GLU A 477 -31.19 14.43 12.40
C GLU A 477 -30.19 14.16 11.26
N TYR A 478 -29.42 15.18 10.87
CA TYR A 478 -28.42 15.10 9.81
C TYR A 478 -27.04 15.48 10.31
N SER A 479 -26.03 14.69 9.92
CA SER A 479 -24.63 14.97 10.25
C SER A 479 -24.24 16.36 9.73
N PRO A 480 -23.74 17.28 10.58
CA PRO A 480 -23.40 18.66 10.20
C PRO A 480 -22.44 18.75 8.99
N GLU A 481 -21.60 17.75 8.79
CA GLU A 481 -20.62 17.65 7.71
C GLU A 481 -21.28 17.43 6.35
N ILE A 482 -22.32 16.59 6.30
CA ILE A 482 -23.09 16.33 5.08
C ILE A 482 -23.84 17.61 4.69
N ILE A 483 -24.44 18.32 5.66
CA ILE A 483 -25.10 19.60 5.41
C ILE A 483 -24.07 20.63 4.91
N SER A 484 -22.92 20.74 5.58
CA SER A 484 -21.84 21.67 5.22
C SER A 484 -21.31 21.44 3.81
N LEU A 485 -21.10 20.18 3.42
CA LEU A 485 -20.70 19.80 2.06
C LEU A 485 -21.71 20.25 1.00
N TYR A 486 -23.00 20.02 1.26
CA TYR A 486 -24.06 20.45 0.34
C TYR A 486 -24.17 21.98 0.27
N LEU A 487 -24.09 22.68 1.41
CA LEU A 487 -24.02 24.14 1.46
C LEU A 487 -22.88 24.68 0.60
N MET A 488 -21.66 24.14 0.76
CA MET A 488 -20.49 24.55 -0.04
C MET A 488 -20.70 24.34 -1.55
N ASN A 489 -21.30 23.23 -1.96
CA ASN A 489 -21.57 22.97 -3.37
C ASN A 489 -22.56 23.98 -3.98
N PHE A 490 -23.57 24.42 -3.21
CA PHE A 490 -24.51 25.45 -3.66
C PHE A 490 -23.95 26.87 -3.57
N GLU A 491 -23.05 27.15 -2.61
CA GLU A 491 -22.31 28.42 -2.50
C GLU A 491 -21.27 28.61 -3.61
N GLN A 492 -20.45 27.59 -3.93
CA GLN A 492 -19.41 27.68 -4.97
C GLN A 492 -19.98 27.98 -6.36
N ALA A 493 -21.19 27.51 -6.65
CA ALA A 493 -21.90 27.83 -7.88
C ALA A 493 -22.21 29.34 -8.03
N ARG A 494 -22.11 30.13 -6.95
CA ARG A 494 -22.30 31.59 -6.92
C ARG A 494 -21.04 32.37 -7.31
N PHE A 495 -19.84 31.84 -7.05
CA PHE A 495 -18.56 32.56 -7.17
C PHE A 495 -17.75 32.23 -8.43
N THR A 496 -18.17 31.25 -9.23
CA THR A 496 -17.44 30.79 -10.43
C THR A 496 -17.47 31.74 -11.64
N LYS A 497 -17.96 32.98 -11.48
CA LYS A 497 -17.96 34.01 -12.53
C LYS A 497 -17.18 35.24 -12.10
N GLY A 498 -15.86 35.17 -12.26
CA GLY A 498 -14.98 36.33 -12.37
C GLY A 498 -13.87 36.39 -11.31
N ALA A 499 -12.78 35.67 -11.51
CA ALA A 499 -11.47 35.97 -10.89
C ALA A 499 -10.34 35.36 -11.73
N LYS A 500 -9.20 36.05 -11.74
CA LYS A 500 -8.04 35.90 -12.64
C LYS A 500 -7.12 34.75 -12.22
N LYS A 501 -6.38 34.21 -13.19
CA LYS A 501 -5.75 32.88 -13.15
C LYS A 501 -4.48 32.71 -12.30
N ASP A 502 -3.81 33.79 -11.86
CA ASP A 502 -2.51 33.69 -11.16
C ASP A 502 -2.54 34.15 -9.69
N SER A 503 -3.41 35.10 -9.30
CA SER A 503 -3.54 35.55 -7.88
C SER A 503 -4.25 34.54 -6.97
N ASP A 504 -4.96 33.59 -7.56
CA ASP A 504 -5.85 32.66 -6.85
C ASP A 504 -5.10 31.40 -6.37
N VAL A 505 -3.93 31.09 -6.96
CA VAL A 505 -3.11 29.93 -6.59
C VAL A 505 -2.34 30.20 -5.29
N GLU A 506 -1.71 31.37 -5.19
CA GLU A 506 -0.94 31.75 -3.99
C GLU A 506 -1.84 31.93 -2.75
N LYS A 507 -3.03 32.50 -2.94
CA LYS A 507 -4.05 32.61 -1.87
C LYS A 507 -4.58 31.25 -1.44
N LEU A 508 -4.80 30.34 -2.39
CA LEU A 508 -5.23 28.98 -2.08
C LEU A 508 -4.13 28.20 -1.34
N GLN A 509 -2.88 28.35 -1.77
CA GLN A 509 -1.73 27.73 -1.09
C GLN A 509 -1.61 28.24 0.35
N THR A 510 -1.76 29.56 0.56
CA THR A 510 -1.75 30.17 1.90
C THR A 510 -2.86 29.58 2.79
N ALA A 511 -4.06 29.35 2.24
CA ALA A 511 -5.16 28.73 2.97
C ALA A 511 -4.90 27.25 3.30
N ILE A 512 -4.22 26.52 2.41
CA ILE A 512 -3.81 25.13 2.64
C ILE A 512 -2.72 25.06 3.72
N ASP A 513 -1.73 25.95 3.66
CA ASP A 513 -0.64 26.00 4.64
C ASP A 513 -1.18 26.31 6.05
N LEU A 514 -2.13 27.23 6.16
CA LEU A 514 -2.85 27.53 7.40
C LEU A 514 -3.59 26.29 7.92
N ALA A 515 -4.29 25.56 7.05
CA ALA A 515 -5.02 24.36 7.45
C ALA A 515 -4.10 23.23 7.92
N SER A 516 -2.99 23.04 7.22
CA SER A 516 -1.96 22.11 7.61
C SER A 516 -1.31 22.48 8.96
N GLN A 517 -1.13 23.77 9.24
CA GLN A 517 -0.67 24.21 10.54
C GLN A 517 -1.68 23.89 11.65
N ILE A 518 -2.96 24.19 11.43
CA ILE A 518 -4.04 23.90 12.38
C ILE A 518 -4.13 22.38 12.64
N GLU A 519 -4.02 21.54 11.62
CA GLU A 519 -4.01 20.08 11.78
C GLU A 519 -2.78 19.61 12.57
N ARG A 520 -1.58 20.15 12.31
CA ARG A 520 -0.37 19.85 13.08
C ARG A 520 -0.52 20.17 14.57
N GLU A 521 -1.02 21.36 14.87
CA GLU A 521 -1.26 21.82 16.25
C GLU A 521 -2.31 20.96 16.94
N THR A 522 -3.36 20.58 16.21
CA THR A 522 -4.42 19.72 16.73
C THR A 522 -3.90 18.31 17.03
N ILE A 523 -3.14 17.70 16.11
CA ILE A 523 -2.48 16.40 16.35
C ILE A 523 -1.57 16.47 17.59
N GLN A 524 -0.79 17.54 17.73
CA GLN A 524 0.11 17.73 18.87
C GLN A 524 -0.68 17.84 20.19
N ARG A 525 -1.77 18.63 20.20
CA ARG A 525 -2.66 18.81 21.36
C ARG A 525 -3.32 17.50 21.79
N TYR A 526 -3.79 16.68 20.84
CA TYR A 526 -4.39 15.37 21.13
C TYR A 526 -3.37 14.40 21.74
N PHE A 527 -2.11 14.47 21.32
CA PHE A 527 -1.04 13.66 21.90
C PHE A 527 -0.68 14.10 23.32
N GLU A 528 -0.61 15.41 23.58
CA GLU A 528 -0.32 15.95 24.91
C GLU A 528 -1.43 15.61 25.92
N LYS A 529 -2.69 15.52 25.46
CA LYS A 529 -3.83 15.05 26.26
C LYS A 529 -3.88 13.54 26.46
N GLY A 530 -3.02 12.77 25.77
CA GLY A 530 -3.00 11.31 25.82
C GLY A 530 -4.14 10.63 25.05
N GLU A 531 -4.85 11.37 24.18
CA GLU A 531 -5.97 10.85 23.38
C GLU A 531 -5.48 10.05 22.15
N ILE A 532 -4.24 10.27 21.71
CA ILE A 532 -3.59 9.52 20.62
C ILE A 532 -2.20 9.01 21.04
N THR A 533 -1.83 7.83 20.55
CA THR A 533 -0.52 7.22 20.80
C THR A 533 0.57 7.81 19.89
N ARG A 534 1.85 7.62 20.27
CA ARG A 534 3.01 8.05 19.44
C ARG A 534 3.00 7.42 18.04
N LYS A 535 2.44 6.22 17.90
CA LYS A 535 2.32 5.53 16.61
C LYS A 535 1.24 6.17 15.74
N GLU A 536 0.09 6.52 16.31
CA GLU A 536 -1.01 7.21 15.62
C GLU A 536 -0.60 8.63 15.21
N MET A 537 0.07 9.38 16.10
CA MET A 537 0.66 10.68 15.75
C MET A 537 1.52 10.59 14.49
N LYS A 538 2.40 9.58 14.42
CA LYS A 538 3.29 9.40 13.26
C LYS A 538 2.48 9.20 11.97
N VAL A 539 1.43 8.36 12.02
CA VAL A 539 0.55 8.12 10.87
C VAL A 539 -0.20 9.39 10.46
N TYR A 540 -0.73 10.17 11.40
CA TYR A 540 -1.40 11.44 11.06
C TYR A 540 -0.45 12.44 10.42
N ARG A 541 0.78 12.56 10.94
CA ARG A 541 1.80 13.44 10.36
C ARG A 541 2.22 12.97 8.96
N ASP A 542 2.41 11.68 8.76
CA ASP A 542 2.79 11.12 7.45
C ASP A 542 1.67 11.37 6.41
N ASN A 543 0.39 11.23 6.81
CA ASN A 543 -0.76 11.55 5.96
C ASN A 543 -0.86 13.03 5.62
N LEU A 544 -0.66 13.91 6.60
CA LEU A 544 -0.69 15.36 6.39
C LEU A 544 0.42 15.83 5.44
N LEU A 545 1.62 15.26 5.57
CA LEU A 545 2.74 15.53 4.66
C LEU A 545 2.46 15.09 3.22
N ALA A 546 1.75 13.98 3.04
CA ALA A 546 1.33 13.54 1.70
C ALA A 546 0.34 14.53 1.06
N ILE A 547 -0.53 15.15 1.86
CA ILE A 547 -1.49 16.15 1.38
C ILE A 547 -0.78 17.44 1.00
N GLU A 548 0.12 17.94 1.85
CA GLU A 548 0.96 19.13 1.56
C GLU A 548 1.74 18.96 0.25
N ALA A 549 2.28 17.75 0.03
CA ALA A 549 3.01 17.43 -1.20
C ALA A 549 2.12 17.39 -2.45
N SER A 550 0.83 17.08 -2.30
CA SER A 550 -0.13 17.06 -3.41
C SER A 550 -0.68 18.44 -3.78
N SER A 551 -0.67 19.40 -2.84
CA SER A 551 -1.16 20.77 -3.08
C SER A 551 -0.15 21.69 -3.77
N GLN A 552 1.14 21.34 -3.74
CA GLN A 552 2.22 22.12 -4.35
C GLN A 552 2.47 21.79 -5.84
N LEU A 553 1.68 20.87 -6.41
CA LEU A 553 1.65 20.48 -7.83
C LEU A 553 0.52 21.21 -8.57
#